data_AF-A0AAW0PGJ8-F1
#
_entry.id   AF-A0AAW0PGJ8-F1
#
_cell.length_a   1.000
_cell.length_b   1.000
_cell.length_c   1.000
_cell.angle_alpha   90.00
_cell.angle_beta   90.00
_cell.angle_gamma   90.00
#
_symmetry.space_group_name_H-M   'P 1'
#
loop_
_entity.id
_entity.type
_entity.pdbx_description
1 polymer ?
#
loop_
_entity_poly.entity_id
_entity_poly.type
_entity_poly.pdbx_seq_one_letter_code
_entity_poly.pdbx_strand_id
1 'polypeptide(L)'
;MGGPILTEHWHYSTRVGSEEKTSRQNDQLFERLATFSDDAAFHDALKVMRKAPPEYYNAFTTICETFYHLRSEPKAVKQAQVKMFLLITGKIYQAHQQILDQLNTQRSRVMRTHDPQDCDVILLLCPVLSRVRADVESAFRKIPDGAQAKKVVLVVMHHTRKPDHVVKESKWKDEYPSIIQEVQVLFHETHNGLLQCQRNQQALENLCEELQRMRNNDDGEGESLMPREPYVFLQCDFK
;
A
#
# COMPACT_ATOMS: atom_id res chain seq x y z
N MET A 1 -47.21 -65.40 -56.46
CA MET A 1 -47.66 -64.29 -55.60
C MET A 1 -46.72 -64.22 -54.42
N GLY A 2 -45.80 -63.26 -54.44
CA GLY A 2 -44.81 -63.04 -53.38
C GLY A 2 -45.26 -61.90 -52.47
N GLY A 3 -45.11 -62.10 -51.16
CA GLY A 3 -45.63 -61.25 -50.09
C GLY A 3 -44.91 -59.89 -49.89
N PRO A 4 -45.29 -59.17 -48.83
CA PRO A 4 -45.04 -57.73 -48.68
C PRO A 4 -43.65 -57.43 -48.10
N ILE A 5 -43.04 -56.35 -48.58
CA ILE A 5 -41.80 -55.80 -48.04
C ILE A 5 -42.14 -54.78 -46.97
N LEU A 6 -41.79 -55.11 -45.73
CA LEU A 6 -41.62 -54.18 -44.61
C LEU A 6 -40.42 -53.26 -44.91
N THR A 7 -40.57 -51.96 -44.72
CA THR A 7 -39.44 -51.11 -44.32
C THR A 7 -39.86 -50.16 -43.21
N GLU A 8 -39.03 -50.22 -42.17
CA GLU A 8 -39.21 -49.66 -40.85
C GLU A 8 -39.03 -48.13 -40.82
N HIS A 9 -39.88 -47.50 -40.02
CA HIS A 9 -39.54 -46.31 -39.25
C HIS A 9 -38.35 -46.60 -38.33
N TRP A 10 -37.37 -45.70 -38.22
CA TRP A 10 -36.84 -45.25 -36.92
C TRP A 10 -36.17 -43.86 -36.99
N HIS A 11 -36.73 -42.97 -36.15
CA HIS A 11 -36.13 -41.86 -35.41
C HIS A 11 -35.30 -40.76 -36.08
N TYR A 12 -35.98 -39.64 -36.32
CA TYR A 12 -35.39 -38.30 -36.42
C TYR A 12 -35.86 -37.44 -35.25
N SER A 13 -35.41 -37.70 -34.03
CA SER A 13 -35.67 -36.77 -32.91
C SER A 13 -34.74 -37.07 -31.74
N THR A 14 -33.70 -36.25 -31.56
CA THR A 14 -32.99 -36.08 -30.26
C THR A 14 -31.87 -35.02 -30.31
N ARG A 15 -31.25 -34.75 -31.48
CA ARG A 15 -30.11 -33.80 -31.56
C ARG A 15 -30.47 -32.33 -31.40
N VAL A 16 -31.56 -31.89 -32.04
CA VAL A 16 -31.96 -30.45 -32.04
C VAL A 16 -32.34 -29.98 -30.62
N GLY A 17 -33.00 -30.84 -29.84
CA GLY A 17 -33.40 -30.52 -28.46
C GLY A 17 -32.24 -30.49 -27.45
N SER A 18 -31.15 -31.22 -27.70
CA SER A 18 -29.94 -31.15 -26.86
C SER A 18 -29.10 -29.91 -27.16
N GLU A 19 -29.02 -29.50 -28.43
CA GLU A 19 -28.27 -28.32 -28.86
C GLU A 19 -28.92 -27.03 -28.36
N GLU A 20 -30.25 -26.87 -28.49
CA GLU A 20 -30.99 -25.70 -27.97
C GLU A 20 -30.92 -25.59 -26.44
N LYS A 21 -30.95 -26.73 -25.73
CA LYS A 21 -30.89 -26.75 -24.26
C LYS A 21 -29.50 -26.40 -23.74
N THR A 22 -28.47 -26.81 -24.48
CA THR A 22 -27.06 -26.47 -24.19
C THR A 22 -26.80 -24.99 -24.51
N SER A 23 -27.33 -24.48 -25.62
CA SER A 23 -27.24 -23.05 -25.96
C SER A 23 -27.89 -22.15 -24.90
N ARG A 24 -29.11 -22.47 -24.43
CA ARG A 24 -29.75 -21.71 -23.34
C ARG A 24 -28.99 -21.77 -22.01
N GLN A 25 -28.38 -22.92 -21.68
CA GLN A 25 -27.52 -23.02 -20.50
C GLN A 25 -26.26 -22.18 -20.64
N ASN A 26 -25.68 -22.14 -21.84
CA ASN A 26 -24.50 -21.31 -22.13
C ASN A 26 -24.85 -19.82 -22.04
N ASP A 27 -25.96 -19.37 -22.60
CA ASP A 27 -26.39 -17.96 -22.52
C ASP A 27 -26.63 -17.51 -21.07
N GLN A 28 -27.25 -18.35 -20.24
CA GLN A 28 -27.43 -18.08 -18.81
C GLN A 28 -26.11 -18.08 -18.04
N LEU A 29 -25.14 -18.91 -18.44
CA LEU A 29 -23.79 -18.89 -17.88
C LEU A 29 -23.10 -17.57 -18.24
N PHE A 30 -23.20 -17.09 -19.49
CA PHE A 30 -22.58 -15.84 -19.91
C PHE A 30 -23.10 -14.59 -19.20
N GLU A 31 -24.42 -14.49 -18.99
CA GLU A 31 -25.02 -13.42 -18.17
C GLU A 31 -24.51 -13.47 -16.72
N ARG A 32 -24.36 -14.66 -16.14
CA ARG A 32 -23.78 -14.81 -14.79
C ARG A 32 -22.28 -14.46 -14.77
N LEU A 33 -21.55 -14.80 -15.83
CA LEU A 33 -20.12 -14.49 -15.97
C LEU A 33 -19.83 -13.01 -16.04
N ALA A 34 -20.70 -12.22 -16.68
CA ALA A 34 -20.60 -10.77 -16.75
C ALA A 34 -20.75 -10.08 -15.37
N THR A 35 -21.23 -10.81 -14.35
CA THR A 35 -21.49 -10.27 -13.01
C THR A 35 -20.48 -10.70 -11.93
N PHE A 36 -19.50 -11.55 -12.24
CA PHE A 36 -18.58 -12.06 -11.22
C PHE A 36 -17.49 -11.05 -10.84
N SER A 37 -17.39 -10.77 -9.54
CA SER A 37 -16.28 -10.03 -8.93
C SER A 37 -15.28 -10.94 -8.18
N ASP A 38 -15.54 -12.25 -8.13
CA ASP A 38 -14.82 -13.24 -7.30
C ASP A 38 -13.92 -14.17 -8.13
N ASP A 39 -12.71 -14.43 -7.65
CA ASP A 39 -11.68 -15.25 -8.32
C ASP A 39 -12.06 -16.72 -8.41
N ALA A 40 -12.72 -17.26 -7.38
CA ALA A 40 -13.14 -18.66 -7.37
C ALA A 40 -14.19 -18.94 -8.45
N ALA A 41 -15.18 -18.04 -8.58
CA ALA A 41 -16.22 -18.13 -9.59
C ALA A 41 -15.66 -17.98 -11.02
N PHE A 42 -14.68 -17.08 -11.23
CA PHE A 42 -13.99 -16.95 -12.52
C PHE A 42 -13.19 -18.22 -12.87
N HIS A 43 -12.45 -18.80 -11.91
CA HIS A 43 -11.71 -20.03 -12.15
C HIS A 43 -12.61 -21.23 -12.45
N ASP A 44 -13.76 -21.34 -11.80
CA ASP A 44 -14.73 -22.39 -12.11
C ASP A 44 -15.37 -22.20 -13.48
N ALA A 45 -15.58 -20.96 -13.90
CA ALA A 45 -15.99 -20.65 -15.27
C ALA A 45 -14.96 -21.09 -16.33
N LEU A 46 -13.66 -20.82 -16.09
CA LEU A 46 -12.59 -21.26 -16.97
C LEU A 46 -12.60 -22.80 -17.17
N LYS A 47 -12.93 -23.55 -16.12
CA LYS A 47 -13.02 -25.02 -16.18
C LYS A 47 -14.19 -25.50 -17.04
N VAL A 48 -15.33 -24.81 -16.98
CA VAL A 48 -16.51 -25.11 -17.82
C VAL A 48 -16.21 -24.77 -19.28
N MET A 49 -15.61 -23.61 -19.52
CA MET A 49 -15.31 -23.08 -20.86
C MET A 49 -14.27 -23.89 -21.62
N ARG A 50 -13.31 -24.53 -20.94
CA ARG A 50 -12.38 -25.51 -21.55
C ARG A 50 -13.07 -26.70 -22.22
N LYS A 51 -14.36 -26.91 -21.94
CA LYS A 51 -15.17 -27.98 -22.53
C LYS A 51 -16.24 -27.45 -23.50
N ALA A 52 -16.30 -26.13 -23.73
CA ALA A 52 -17.31 -25.51 -24.57
C ALA A 52 -16.94 -25.62 -26.07
N PRO A 53 -17.93 -25.67 -26.97
CA PRO A 53 -17.71 -25.63 -28.41
C PRO A 53 -17.01 -24.34 -28.89
N PRO A 54 -16.28 -24.37 -30.02
CA PRO A 54 -15.53 -23.22 -30.54
C PRO A 54 -16.36 -21.97 -30.83
N GLU A 55 -17.66 -22.13 -31.12
CA GLU A 55 -18.58 -21.01 -31.37
C GLU A 55 -18.70 -20.02 -30.19
N TYR A 56 -18.31 -20.42 -28.98
CA TYR A 56 -18.39 -19.61 -27.77
C TYR A 56 -17.07 -18.89 -27.41
N TYR A 57 -16.00 -19.06 -28.19
CA TYR A 57 -14.67 -18.51 -27.86
C TYR A 57 -14.62 -16.98 -27.91
N ASN A 58 -15.36 -16.34 -28.81
CA ASN A 58 -15.37 -14.87 -28.90
C ASN A 58 -15.99 -14.23 -27.64
N ALA A 59 -17.15 -14.75 -27.20
CA ALA A 59 -17.81 -14.27 -25.98
C ALA A 59 -16.91 -14.46 -24.75
N PHE A 60 -16.16 -15.56 -24.73
CA PHE A 60 -15.21 -15.85 -23.67
C PHE A 60 -14.01 -14.89 -23.64
N THR A 61 -13.42 -14.60 -24.80
CA THR A 61 -12.32 -13.63 -24.92
C THR A 61 -12.78 -12.26 -24.41
N THR A 62 -13.97 -11.81 -24.82
CA THR A 62 -14.55 -10.55 -24.34
C THR A 62 -14.76 -10.54 -22.83
N ILE A 63 -15.22 -11.64 -22.23
CA ILE A 63 -15.37 -11.73 -20.76
C ILE A 63 -14.02 -11.73 -20.05
N CYS A 64 -13.03 -12.44 -20.56
CA CYS A 64 -11.68 -12.44 -20.01
C CYS A 64 -11.04 -11.04 -20.08
N GLU A 65 -11.18 -10.35 -21.21
CA GLU A 65 -10.72 -8.98 -21.41
C GLU A 65 -11.47 -8.02 -20.47
N THR A 66 -12.79 -8.15 -20.35
CA THR A 66 -13.60 -7.32 -19.46
C THR A 66 -13.25 -7.56 -17.99
N PHE A 67 -13.07 -8.81 -17.58
CA PHE A 67 -12.65 -9.16 -16.21
C PHE A 67 -11.22 -8.67 -15.93
N TYR A 68 -10.31 -8.80 -16.90
CA TYR A 68 -8.96 -8.24 -16.81
C TYR A 68 -9.01 -6.72 -16.69
N HIS A 69 -9.80 -6.03 -17.52
CA HIS A 69 -9.98 -4.58 -17.47
C HIS A 69 -10.62 -4.13 -16.16
N LEU A 70 -11.68 -4.77 -15.67
CA LEU A 70 -12.28 -4.48 -14.36
C LEU A 70 -11.29 -4.67 -13.19
N ARG A 71 -10.32 -5.58 -13.32
CA ARG A 71 -9.23 -5.78 -12.33
C ARG A 71 -8.01 -4.88 -12.51
N SER A 72 -7.74 -4.46 -13.74
CA SER A 72 -6.62 -3.60 -14.10
C SER A 72 -7.00 -2.12 -14.16
N GLU A 73 -8.29 -1.80 -14.09
CA GLU A 73 -8.76 -0.53 -13.59
C GLU A 73 -8.05 -0.27 -12.26
N PRO A 74 -7.39 0.88 -12.11
CA PRO A 74 -6.72 1.19 -10.88
C PRO A 74 -7.79 1.27 -9.80
N LYS A 75 -7.98 0.19 -9.03
CA LYS A 75 -8.54 0.26 -7.68
C LYS A 75 -7.85 1.47 -7.08
N ALA A 76 -8.61 2.49 -6.67
CA ALA A 76 -8.03 3.67 -6.05
C ALA A 76 -7.17 3.16 -4.89
N VAL A 77 -5.86 3.01 -5.14
CA VAL A 77 -4.93 2.57 -4.13
C VAL A 77 -5.04 3.70 -3.14
N LYS A 78 -5.61 3.43 -1.96
CA LYS A 78 -5.45 4.31 -0.82
C LYS A 78 -3.95 4.34 -0.60
N GLN A 79 -3.30 5.29 -1.25
CA GLN A 79 -1.87 5.34 -1.32
C GLN A 79 -1.40 5.52 0.13
N ALA A 80 -0.74 4.52 0.71
CA ALA A 80 -0.40 4.50 2.13
C ALA A 80 0.27 5.82 2.54
N GLN A 81 -0.26 6.46 3.58
CA GLN A 81 0.25 7.70 4.18
C GLN A 81 0.56 7.40 5.63
N VAL A 82 1.70 7.87 6.12
CA VAL A 82 2.05 7.76 7.54
C VAL A 82 1.35 8.89 8.29
N LYS A 83 0.46 8.57 9.24
CA LYS A 83 -0.13 9.55 10.16
C LYS A 83 0.87 9.93 11.23
N MET A 84 1.21 11.21 11.30
CA MET A 84 2.21 11.74 12.20
C MET A 84 1.61 12.74 13.17
N PHE A 85 1.82 12.50 14.47
CA PHE A 85 1.56 13.48 15.51
C PHE A 85 2.84 14.26 15.80
N LEU A 86 2.77 15.59 15.83
CA LEU A 86 3.93 16.44 16.11
C LEU A 86 3.90 16.88 17.58
N LEU A 87 4.96 16.56 18.32
CA LEU A 87 5.12 17.01 19.71
C LEU A 87 6.37 17.88 19.85
N ILE A 88 6.17 19.16 20.22
CA ILE A 88 7.25 20.14 20.43
C ILE A 88 7.39 20.39 21.93
N THR A 89 8.57 20.17 22.49
CA THR A 89 8.77 20.21 23.96
C THR A 89 9.46 21.46 24.49
N GLY A 90 9.82 22.39 23.60
CA GLY A 90 10.39 23.69 23.94
C GLY A 90 10.42 24.67 22.75
N LYS A 91 11.07 25.82 22.93
CA LYS A 91 11.15 26.86 21.90
C LYS A 91 12.13 26.45 20.79
N ILE A 92 11.63 26.35 19.56
CA ILE A 92 12.41 25.90 18.39
C ILE A 92 12.32 26.84 17.17
N TYR A 93 11.77 28.04 17.35
CA TYR A 93 11.55 29.01 16.27
C TYR A 93 10.77 28.37 15.10
N GLN A 94 11.10 28.69 13.84
CA GLN A 94 10.44 28.10 12.67
C GLN A 94 11.04 26.75 12.24
N ALA A 95 11.90 26.12 13.05
CA ALA A 95 12.54 24.86 12.69
C ALA A 95 11.51 23.75 12.41
N HIS A 96 10.41 23.70 13.16
CA HIS A 96 9.34 22.72 12.91
C HIS A 96 8.70 22.88 11.53
N GLN A 97 8.47 24.10 11.07
CA GLN A 97 7.94 24.35 9.72
C GLN A 97 8.93 23.89 8.66
N GLN A 98 10.21 24.23 8.82
CA GLN A 98 11.26 23.81 7.91
C GLN A 98 11.40 22.28 7.82
N ILE A 99 11.28 21.56 8.94
CA ILE A 99 11.26 20.09 8.95
C ILE A 99 10.05 19.58 8.15
N LEU A 100 8.85 20.09 8.44
CA LEU A 100 7.63 19.69 7.75
C LEU A 100 7.67 19.98 6.24
N ASP A 101 8.22 21.12 5.83
CA ASP A 101 8.39 21.49 4.42
C ASP A 101 9.32 20.54 3.69
N GLN A 102 10.40 20.09 4.35
CA GLN A 102 11.29 19.07 3.79
C GLN A 102 10.59 17.72 3.65
N LEU A 103 9.83 17.30 4.67
CA LEU A 103 9.04 16.06 4.61
C LEU A 103 8.06 16.09 3.42
N ASN A 104 7.38 17.22 3.21
CA ASN A 104 6.44 17.39 2.11
C ASN A 104 7.14 17.37 0.73
N THR A 105 8.30 18.02 0.62
CA THR A 105 9.07 18.11 -0.63
C THR A 105 9.65 16.75 -1.05
N GLN A 106 10.13 15.95 -0.09
CA GLN A 106 10.76 14.66 -0.36
C GLN A 106 9.78 13.50 -0.54
N ARG A 107 8.49 13.78 -0.80
CA ARG A 107 7.44 12.77 -1.03
C ARG A 107 7.40 11.69 0.06
N SER A 108 7.71 12.04 1.30
CA SER A 108 7.55 11.15 2.45
C SER A 108 6.07 10.82 2.72
N ARG A 109 5.14 11.61 2.16
CA ARG A 109 3.69 11.38 2.13
C ARG A 109 3.13 11.11 3.53
N VAL A 110 3.49 12.05 4.41
CA VAL A 110 3.10 12.08 5.81
C VAL A 110 1.86 12.96 5.96
N MET A 111 0.87 12.48 6.70
CA MET A 111 -0.32 13.27 7.07
C MET A 111 -0.21 13.68 8.53
N ARG A 112 -0.38 14.97 8.81
CA ARG A 112 -0.43 15.44 10.20
C ARG A 112 -1.78 15.10 10.82
N THR A 113 -1.77 14.55 12.03
CA THR A 113 -2.95 14.41 12.87
C THR A 113 -2.80 15.25 14.14
N HIS A 114 -3.93 15.74 14.64
CA HIS A 114 -4.04 16.40 15.95
C HIS A 114 -4.37 15.41 17.06
N ASP A 115 -4.81 14.20 16.71
CA ASP A 115 -5.09 13.14 17.66
C ASP A 115 -3.84 12.25 17.82
N PRO A 116 -3.20 12.28 19.00
CA PRO A 116 -2.03 11.44 19.27
C PRO A 116 -2.36 9.94 19.32
N GLN A 117 -3.62 9.54 19.52
CA GLN A 117 -4.03 8.14 19.51
C GLN A 117 -4.22 7.60 18.09
N ASP A 118 -4.59 8.47 17.14
CA ASP A 118 -4.77 8.14 15.72
C ASP A 118 -3.49 8.32 14.88
N CYS A 119 -2.32 8.50 15.49
CA CYS A 119 -1.06 8.55 14.73
C CYS A 119 -0.40 7.17 14.60
N ASP A 120 0.37 6.97 13.53
CA ASP A 120 1.26 5.82 13.37
C ASP A 120 2.62 6.10 14.05
N VAL A 121 3.02 7.38 14.07
CA VAL A 121 4.29 7.84 14.61
C VAL A 121 4.18 9.20 15.29
N ILE A 122 4.93 9.39 16.37
CA ILE A 122 5.14 10.68 17.02
C ILE A 122 6.47 11.25 16.54
N LEU A 123 6.43 12.44 15.93
CA LEU A 123 7.63 13.24 15.67
C LEU A 123 7.88 14.13 16.89
N LEU A 124 8.83 13.73 17.74
CA LEU A 124 9.17 14.39 19.00
C LEU A 124 10.33 15.37 18.80
N LEU A 125 10.02 16.66 18.73
CA LEU A 125 11.02 17.73 18.61
C LEU A 125 11.47 18.19 20.00
N CYS A 126 12.70 17.86 20.35
CA CYS A 126 13.30 18.07 21.67
C CYS A 126 14.49 19.04 21.58
N PRO A 127 14.29 20.35 21.78
CA PRO A 127 15.41 21.27 21.97
C PRO A 127 16.16 20.98 23.27
N VAL A 128 17.49 20.97 23.18
CA VAL A 128 18.37 20.90 24.35
C VAL A 128 18.41 22.29 24.99
N LEU A 129 17.81 22.41 26.17
CA LEU A 129 17.70 23.65 26.93
C LEU A 129 18.72 23.69 28.09
N SER A 130 19.01 22.52 28.65
CA SER A 130 19.88 22.39 29.82
C SER A 130 20.95 21.32 29.57
N ARG A 131 20.51 20.07 29.38
CA ARG A 131 21.33 18.88 29.20
C ARG A 131 20.51 17.86 28.43
N VAL A 132 21.13 17.25 27.42
CA VAL A 132 20.47 16.33 26.48
C VAL A 132 19.62 15.27 27.21
N ARG A 133 20.19 14.58 28.20
CA ARG A 133 19.47 13.53 28.93
C ARG A 133 18.22 14.03 29.63
N ALA A 134 18.35 15.08 30.44
CA ALA A 134 17.23 15.60 31.21
C ALA A 134 16.11 16.15 30.30
N ASP A 135 16.50 16.81 29.21
CA ASP A 135 15.55 17.38 28.26
C ASP A 135 14.82 16.27 27.48
N VAL A 136 15.51 15.19 27.09
CA VAL A 136 14.89 14.01 26.45
C VAL A 136 13.95 13.28 27.41
N GLU A 137 14.37 13.01 28.64
CA GLU A 137 13.52 12.39 29.67
C GLU A 137 12.25 13.22 29.91
N SER A 138 12.39 14.54 30.00
CA SER A 138 11.26 15.48 30.12
C SER A 138 10.38 15.48 28.88
N ALA A 139 10.95 15.37 27.69
CA ALA A 139 10.22 15.31 26.44
C ALA A 139 9.35 14.05 26.34
N PHE A 140 9.86 12.89 26.75
CA PHE A 140 9.10 11.63 26.77
C PHE A 140 7.95 11.67 27.78
N ARG A 141 8.13 12.30 28.94
CA ARG A 141 7.04 12.50 29.92
C ARG A 141 5.88 13.37 29.40
N LYS A 142 6.09 14.14 28.31
CA LYS A 142 5.06 14.95 27.67
C LYS A 142 4.28 14.19 26.59
N ILE A 143 4.65 12.95 26.28
CA ILE A 143 3.85 12.10 25.39
C ILE A 143 2.49 11.83 26.06
N PRO A 144 1.36 12.05 25.37
CA PRO A 144 0.04 11.78 25.93
C PRO A 144 -0.13 10.32 26.32
N ASP A 145 -0.84 10.04 27.43
CA ASP A 145 -0.99 8.68 27.98
C ASP A 145 -1.56 7.69 26.95
N GLY A 146 -2.54 8.12 26.14
CA GLY A 146 -3.14 7.29 25.08
C GLY A 146 -2.22 6.99 23.88
N ALA A 147 -1.01 7.54 23.86
CA ALA A 147 -0.05 7.41 22.77
C ALA A 147 1.31 6.86 23.21
N GLN A 148 1.45 6.38 24.45
CA GLN A 148 2.71 5.85 25.00
C GLN A 148 3.24 4.62 24.24
N ALA A 149 2.36 3.86 23.58
CA ALA A 149 2.73 2.68 22.79
C ALA A 149 3.09 3.03 21.32
N LYS A 150 2.99 4.29 20.90
CA LYS A 150 3.26 4.70 19.52
C LYS A 150 4.77 4.71 19.24
N LYS A 151 5.13 4.48 17.97
CA LYS A 151 6.50 4.65 17.48
C LYS A 151 6.90 6.12 17.62
N VAL A 152 8.16 6.38 17.97
CA VAL A 152 8.69 7.73 18.15
C VAL A 152 9.88 7.95 17.22
N VAL A 153 9.85 9.05 16.48
CA VAL A 153 11.04 9.62 15.88
C VAL A 153 11.50 10.78 16.76
N LEU A 154 12.63 10.60 17.42
CA LEU A 154 13.20 11.59 18.33
C LEU A 154 14.11 12.52 17.54
N VAL A 155 13.78 13.81 17.51
CA VAL A 155 14.62 14.86 16.94
C VAL A 155 15.20 15.70 18.08
N VAL A 156 16.46 15.45 18.41
CA VAL A 156 17.21 16.24 19.39
C VAL A 156 17.80 17.46 18.68
N MET A 157 17.49 18.65 19.19
CA MET A 157 17.84 19.92 18.55
C MET A 157 18.85 20.68 19.41
N HIS A 158 20.06 20.89 18.88
CA HIS A 158 21.15 21.57 19.57
C HIS A 158 21.14 23.05 19.21
N HIS A 159 21.03 23.89 20.24
CA HIS A 159 21.07 25.33 20.07
C HIS A 159 22.51 25.81 19.85
N THR A 160 22.86 26.19 18.63
CA THR A 160 24.23 26.62 18.29
C THR A 160 24.26 27.40 16.98
N ARG A 161 25.18 28.36 16.88
CA ARG A 161 25.49 29.06 15.61
C ARG A 161 26.55 28.34 14.78
N LYS A 162 27.22 27.34 15.34
CA LYS A 162 28.37 26.66 14.72
C LYS A 162 27.88 25.49 13.86
N PRO A 163 27.98 25.56 12.52
CA PRO A 163 27.52 24.47 11.64
C PRO A 163 28.35 23.20 11.79
N ASP A 164 29.59 23.32 12.26
CA ASP A 164 30.55 22.26 12.55
C ASP A 164 30.45 21.70 13.99
N HIS A 165 29.47 22.16 14.79
CA HIS A 165 29.30 21.72 16.18
C HIS A 165 29.25 20.19 16.27
N VAL A 166 30.12 19.60 17.08
CA VAL A 166 30.19 18.16 17.25
C VAL A 166 29.08 17.71 18.19
N VAL A 167 28.13 16.97 17.65
CA VAL A 167 27.11 16.28 18.44
C VAL A 167 27.60 14.86 18.71
N LYS A 168 27.53 14.43 19.98
CA LYS A 168 27.84 13.05 20.34
C LYS A 168 26.72 12.13 19.92
N GLU A 169 27.07 10.95 19.42
CA GLU A 169 26.10 9.89 19.20
C GLU A 169 25.43 9.51 20.53
N SER A 170 24.13 9.28 20.45
CA SER A 170 23.30 8.79 21.54
C SER A 170 22.78 7.40 21.18
N LYS A 171 22.40 6.63 22.21
CA LYS A 171 21.72 5.35 22.06
C LYS A 171 20.40 5.39 22.82
N TRP A 172 19.55 6.37 22.51
CA TRP A 172 18.25 6.50 23.14
C TRP A 172 17.36 5.29 22.89
N LYS A 173 17.54 4.58 21.77
CA LYS A 173 16.87 3.31 21.49
C LYS A 173 17.05 2.25 22.58
N ASP A 174 18.20 2.22 23.25
CA ASP A 174 18.47 1.25 24.32
C ASP A 174 17.62 1.56 25.58
N GLU A 175 17.35 2.85 25.84
CA GLU A 175 16.54 3.31 26.98
C GLU A 175 15.04 3.41 26.65
N TYR A 176 14.71 3.73 25.40
CA TYR A 176 13.36 3.94 24.90
C TYR A 176 13.12 3.10 23.64
N PRO A 177 12.68 1.84 23.79
CA PRO A 177 12.46 0.92 22.66
C PRO A 177 11.41 1.39 21.64
N SER A 178 10.57 2.36 22.01
CA SER A 178 9.61 3.00 21.11
C SER A 178 10.27 3.91 20.06
N ILE A 179 11.55 4.29 20.25
CA ILE A 179 12.30 5.09 19.29
C ILE A 179 12.68 4.23 18.08
N ILE A 180 12.11 4.57 16.92
CA ILE A 180 12.47 3.93 15.65
C ILE A 180 13.61 4.66 14.94
N GLN A 181 13.78 5.96 15.20
CA GLN A 181 14.84 6.78 14.61
C GLN A 181 15.23 7.92 15.55
N GLU A 182 16.54 8.15 15.66
CA GLU A 182 17.12 9.31 16.33
C GLU A 182 17.68 10.26 15.26
N VAL A 183 17.34 11.54 15.38
CA VAL A 183 17.76 12.59 14.47
C VAL A 183 18.38 13.71 15.29
N GLN A 184 19.57 14.15 14.91
CA GLN A 184 20.31 15.20 15.62
C GLN A 184 20.44 16.40 14.68
N VAL A 185 19.88 17.55 15.07
CA VAL A 185 19.89 18.77 14.24
C VAL A 185 20.43 19.97 15.01
N LEU A 186 20.97 20.94 14.27
CA LEU A 186 21.45 22.21 14.80
C LEU A 186 20.45 23.33 14.47
N PHE A 187 20.11 24.17 15.44
CA PHE A 187 19.19 25.28 15.23
C PHE A 187 19.60 26.53 16.04
N HIS A 188 19.13 27.70 15.62
CA HIS A 188 19.43 28.97 16.30
C HIS A 188 18.44 30.09 15.89
N GLU A 189 18.14 31.03 16.80
CA GLU A 189 17.24 32.18 16.52
C GLU A 189 17.69 33.02 15.33
N THR A 190 18.99 33.30 15.20
CA THR A 190 19.52 34.21 14.17
C THR A 190 19.30 33.68 12.75
N HIS A 191 19.09 32.38 12.60
CA HIS A 191 18.76 31.72 11.34
C HIS A 191 17.27 31.39 11.24
N ASN A 192 16.46 31.86 12.20
CA ASN A 192 15.03 31.58 12.34
C ASN A 192 14.69 30.08 12.38
N GLY A 193 15.58 29.22 12.87
CA GLY A 193 15.34 27.79 12.91
C GLY A 193 16.60 26.99 12.63
N LEU A 194 16.49 25.99 11.75
CA LEU A 194 17.58 25.09 11.40
C LEU A 194 18.73 25.81 10.71
N LEU A 195 19.95 25.39 11.04
CA LEU A 195 21.14 25.81 10.30
C LEU A 195 21.14 25.18 8.90
N GLN A 196 21.57 25.95 7.91
CA GLN A 196 21.87 25.42 6.57
C GLN A 196 23.27 24.77 6.62
N CYS A 197 23.32 23.47 6.89
CA CYS A 197 24.55 22.70 6.92
C CYS A 197 24.33 21.25 6.47
N GLN A 198 25.42 20.60 6.02
CA GLN A 198 25.40 19.22 5.54
C GLN A 198 24.84 18.24 6.57
N ARG A 199 25.17 18.43 7.86
CA ARG A 199 24.63 17.60 8.94
C ARG A 199 23.11 17.63 8.98
N ASN A 200 22.51 18.83 8.98
CA ASN A 200 21.06 18.96 9.04
C ASN A 200 20.40 18.39 7.79
N GLN A 201 21.01 18.60 6.61
CA GLN A 201 20.52 18.02 5.36
C GLN A 201 20.48 16.48 5.46
N GLN A 202 21.59 15.84 5.83
CA GLN A 202 21.66 14.38 5.98
C GLN A 202 20.71 13.86 7.06
N ALA A 203 20.60 14.57 8.19
CA ALA A 203 19.70 14.19 9.27
C ALA A 203 18.24 14.18 8.83
N LEU A 204 17.82 15.14 7.99
CA LEU A 204 16.47 15.24 7.46
C LEU A 204 16.22 14.28 6.28
N GLU A 205 17.22 14.01 5.45
CA GLU A 205 17.16 12.94 4.45
C GLU A 205 16.92 11.58 5.13
N ASN A 206 17.67 11.26 6.19
CA ASN A 206 17.48 10.03 6.96
C ASN A 206 16.08 9.94 7.60
N LEU A 207 15.57 11.07 8.12
CA LEU A 207 14.20 11.17 8.64
C LEU A 207 13.17 10.85 7.55
N CYS A 208 13.32 11.44 6.36
CA CYS A 208 12.43 11.19 5.23
C CYS A 208 12.47 9.73 4.79
N GLU A 209 13.66 9.13 4.68
CA GLU A 209 13.82 7.72 4.35
C GLU A 209 13.12 6.81 5.35
N GLU A 210 13.23 7.09 6.65
CA GLU A 210 12.58 6.26 7.65
C GLU A 210 11.05 6.33 7.53
N LEU A 211 10.49 7.52 7.34
CA LEU A 211 9.05 7.67 7.14
C LEU A 211 8.58 6.99 5.84
N GLN A 212 9.42 6.98 4.80
CA GLN A 212 9.15 6.21 3.59
C GLN A 212 9.23 4.69 3.81
N ARG A 213 10.14 4.20 4.66
CA ARG A 213 10.21 2.78 5.04
C ARG A 213 8.96 2.35 5.79
N MET A 214 8.51 3.17 6.76
CA MET A 214 7.27 2.90 7.51
C MET A 214 6.08 2.71 6.58
N ARG A 215 5.94 3.59 5.58
CA ARG A 215 4.90 3.48 4.56
C ARG A 215 4.92 2.12 3.85
N ASN A 216 6.10 1.68 3.40
CA ASN A 216 6.23 0.46 2.59
C ASN A 216 6.06 -0.83 3.42
N ASN A 217 6.29 -0.77 4.73
CA ASN A 217 6.16 -1.94 5.60
C ASN A 217 4.70 -2.29 5.92
N ASP A 218 3.79 -1.33 5.84
CA ASP A 218 2.34 -1.57 6.01
C ASP A 218 1.70 -2.19 4.75
N ASP A 219 2.43 -2.23 3.63
CA ASP A 219 2.03 -2.93 2.40
C ASP A 219 2.36 -4.46 2.44
N GLY A 220 2.89 -4.96 3.57
CA GLY A 220 3.49 -6.30 3.71
C GLY A 220 2.63 -7.42 4.31
N GLU A 221 1.38 -7.17 4.69
CA GLU A 221 0.40 -8.23 5.04
C GLU A 221 -0.74 -8.34 4.01
N GLY A 222 -0.52 -7.81 2.80
CA GLY A 222 -1.39 -8.03 1.65
C GLY A 222 -0.80 -9.10 0.74
N GLU A 223 -1.41 -10.29 0.77
CA GLU A 223 -1.48 -11.29 -0.30
C GLU A 223 -0.38 -11.24 -1.38
N SER A 224 0.46 -12.28 -1.41
CA SER A 224 1.37 -12.56 -2.51
C SER A 224 0.63 -12.57 -3.85
N LEU A 225 0.55 -11.41 -4.49
CA LEU A 225 0.26 -11.27 -5.90
C LEU A 225 1.45 -11.89 -6.62
N MET A 226 1.23 -13.13 -7.09
CA MET A 226 2.07 -13.81 -8.06
C MET A 226 2.59 -12.82 -9.12
N PRO A 227 3.83 -12.99 -9.61
CA PRO A 227 4.36 -12.13 -10.66
C PRO A 227 3.40 -12.05 -11.83
N ARG A 228 3.16 -10.84 -12.32
CA ARG A 228 2.44 -10.59 -13.59
C ARG A 228 3.30 -11.10 -14.75
N GLU A 229 3.36 -12.40 -14.95
CA GLU A 229 3.63 -12.91 -16.30
C GLU A 229 2.35 -12.66 -17.12
N PRO A 230 2.46 -12.06 -18.31
CA PRO A 230 1.32 -11.99 -19.22
C PRO A 230 0.89 -13.44 -19.49
N TYR A 231 -0.39 -13.73 -19.30
CA TYR A 231 -1.00 -14.96 -19.82
C TYR A 231 -0.81 -14.92 -21.34
N VAL A 232 0.29 -15.50 -21.81
CA VAL A 232 0.44 -15.86 -23.20
C VAL A 232 -0.64 -16.90 -23.42
N PHE A 233 -1.73 -16.49 -24.07
CA PHE A 233 -2.63 -17.44 -24.69
C PHE A 233 -1.73 -18.27 -25.62
N LEU A 234 -1.44 -19.50 -25.20
CA LEU A 234 -0.94 -20.52 -26.10
C LEU A 234 -1.86 -20.44 -27.32
N GLN A 235 -1.30 -20.01 -28.45
CA GLN A 235 -1.90 -20.32 -29.73
C GLN A 235 -2.16 -21.82 -29.68
N CYS A 236 -3.43 -22.20 -29.56
CA CYS A 236 -3.84 -23.55 -29.82
C CYS A 236 -3.51 -23.78 -31.29
N ASP A 237 -2.34 -24.37 -31.55
CA ASP A 237 -2.07 -25.06 -32.81
C ASP A 237 -3.07 -26.21 -32.88
N PHE A 238 -4.22 -25.95 -33.49
CA PHE A 238 -5.16 -26.97 -33.92
C PHE A 238 -4.53 -27.73 -35.09
N LYS A 239 -4.04 -28.93 -34.80
CA LYS A 239 -4.01 -30.05 -35.74
C LYS A 239 -4.77 -31.22 -35.13
#